data_AF-A0A9J5YD71-F1
#
_entry.id   AF-A0A9J5YD71-F1
#
_cell.length_a   1.000
_cell.length_b   1.000
_cell.length_c   1.000
_cell.angle_alpha   90.00
_cell.angle_beta   90.00
_cell.angle_gamma   90.00
#
_symmetry.space_group_name_H-M   'P 1'
#
loop_
_entity.id
_entity.type
_entity.pdbx_description
1 polymer ?
#
loop_
_entity_poly.entity_id
_entity_poly.type
_entity_poly.pdbx_seq_one_letter_code
_entity_poly.pdbx_strand_id
1 'polypeptide(L)'
;MGKISLVAVLLLCLLAFANANTFSVTVAVTEDDIDNPQSCQEQIQSQKLNHCRMYISRSHQHFNDELSMVTDDDHEINQAKEHLQQCCQELRNMDTQCRCPALKKMVMQDCGRQGEEAQRMLGKARYIPRMCNIQPTQCSF
;
A
#
# COMPACT_ATOMS: atom_id res chain seq x y z
N MET A 1 -42.56 -41.02 -28.95
CA MET A 1 -42.26 -39.58 -28.78
C MET A 1 -42.46 -39.15 -27.32
N GLY A 2 -41.86 -39.85 -26.34
CA GLY A 2 -42.21 -39.66 -24.91
C GLY A 2 -41.04 -39.83 -23.94
N LYS A 3 -39.80 -39.73 -24.42
CA LYS A 3 -38.58 -39.92 -23.60
C LYS A 3 -37.67 -38.69 -23.58
N ILE A 4 -37.80 -37.80 -24.57
CA ILE A 4 -37.00 -36.57 -24.68
C ILE A 4 -37.55 -35.45 -23.77
N SER A 5 -38.85 -35.51 -23.45
CA SER A 5 -39.52 -34.50 -22.64
C SER A 5 -39.13 -34.53 -21.16
N LEU A 6 -38.77 -35.71 -20.61
CA LEU A 6 -38.39 -35.83 -19.20
C LEU A 6 -37.00 -35.24 -18.90
N VAL A 7 -36.08 -35.31 -19.86
CA VAL A 7 -34.70 -34.81 -19.71
C VAL A 7 -34.67 -33.27 -19.74
N ALA A 8 -35.52 -32.65 -20.56
CA ALA A 8 -35.60 -31.19 -20.66
C ALA A 8 -36.14 -30.54 -19.38
N VAL A 9 -37.11 -31.18 -18.72
CA VAL A 9 -37.69 -30.68 -17.45
C VAL A 9 -36.70 -30.78 -16.28
N LEU A 10 -35.87 -31.82 -16.26
CA LEU A 10 -34.83 -32.02 -15.24
C LEU A 10 -33.67 -31.01 -15.35
N LEU A 11 -33.27 -30.64 -16.57
CA LEU A 11 -32.23 -29.63 -16.82
C LEU A 11 -32.67 -28.21 -16.40
N LEU A 12 -33.95 -27.87 -16.57
CA LEU A 12 -34.51 -26.58 -16.16
C LEU A 12 -34.56 -26.39 -14.64
N CYS A 13 -34.75 -27.47 -13.87
CA CYS A 13 -34.70 -27.41 -12.40
C CYS A 13 -33.29 -27.19 -11.85
N LEU A 14 -32.24 -27.70 -12.51
CA LEU A 14 -30.85 -27.56 -12.02
C LEU A 14 -30.31 -26.13 -12.17
N LEU A 15 -30.79 -25.36 -13.15
CA LEU A 15 -30.40 -23.95 -13.33
C LEU A 15 -31.06 -23.01 -12.30
N ALA A 16 -32.15 -23.42 -11.66
CA ALA A 16 -32.81 -22.63 -10.62
C ALA A 16 -32.07 -22.65 -9.27
N PHE A 17 -31.26 -23.67 -8.99
CA PHE A 17 -30.48 -23.79 -7.75
C PHE A 17 -29.08 -23.17 -7.82
N ALA A 18 -28.66 -22.63 -8.98
CA ALA A 18 -27.38 -21.94 -9.11
C ALA A 18 -27.36 -20.53 -8.49
N ASN A 19 -28.52 -20.04 -8.02
CA ASN A 19 -28.68 -18.69 -7.46
C ASN A 19 -28.79 -18.68 -5.92
N ALA A 20 -28.37 -19.74 -5.23
CA ALA A 20 -28.44 -19.83 -3.77
C ALA A 20 -27.10 -19.59 -3.05
N ASN A 21 -25.99 -19.51 -3.79
CA ASN A 21 -24.68 -19.15 -3.24
C ASN A 21 -24.15 -17.82 -3.81
N THR A 22 -25.05 -16.89 -4.14
CA THR A 22 -24.65 -15.49 -4.12
C THR A 22 -24.44 -15.15 -2.66
N PHE A 23 -23.21 -15.32 -2.19
CA PHE A 23 -22.74 -14.77 -0.93
C PHE A 23 -22.85 -13.25 -1.08
N SER A 24 -24.07 -12.75 -0.93
CA SER A 24 -24.37 -11.34 -0.83
C SER A 24 -23.84 -10.97 0.54
N VAL A 25 -22.54 -10.65 0.58
CA VAL A 25 -21.97 -9.92 1.69
C VAL A 25 -22.77 -8.63 1.71
N THR A 26 -23.83 -8.64 2.51
CA THR A 26 -24.50 -7.43 2.94
C THR A 26 -23.50 -6.84 3.90
N VAL A 27 -22.51 -6.13 3.33
CA VAL A 27 -21.61 -5.29 4.11
C VAL A 27 -22.56 -4.31 4.76
N ALA A 28 -22.82 -4.52 6.06
CA ALA A 28 -23.38 -3.48 6.88
C ALA A 28 -22.45 -2.29 6.69
N VAL A 29 -22.92 -1.27 5.95
CA VAL A 29 -22.24 0.01 5.84
C VAL A 29 -22.40 0.63 7.22
N THR A 30 -21.55 0.20 8.14
CA THR A 30 -21.20 1.01 9.30
C THR A 30 -20.48 2.20 8.72
N GLU A 31 -21.06 3.37 8.92
CA GLU A 31 -20.58 4.67 8.50
C GLU A 31 -19.19 4.92 9.12
N ASP A 32 -18.15 4.41 8.47
CA ASP A 32 -16.73 4.72 8.67
C ASP A 32 -16.08 4.71 7.26
N ASP A 33 -16.45 5.71 6.48
CA ASP A 33 -16.20 5.85 5.04
C ASP A 33 -14.78 6.38 4.73
N ILE A 34 -13.73 5.80 5.33
CA ILE A 34 -12.32 6.09 4.97
C ILE A 34 -11.44 4.87 5.18
N ASP A 35 -11.57 3.83 4.36
CA ASP A 35 -10.44 3.05 3.81
C ASP A 35 -11.04 1.90 2.97
N ASN A 36 -11.21 2.11 1.66
CA ASN A 36 -11.38 0.96 0.76
C ASN A 36 -10.00 0.60 0.18
N PRO A 37 -9.23 -0.33 0.78
CA PRO A 37 -7.88 -0.67 0.33
C PRO A 37 -7.83 -1.22 -1.10
N GLN A 38 -8.97 -1.60 -1.69
CA GLN A 38 -9.04 -2.03 -3.09
C GLN A 38 -8.77 -0.88 -4.08
N SER A 39 -9.14 0.37 -3.74
CA SER A 39 -8.99 1.51 -4.67
C SER A 39 -7.54 1.88 -4.95
N CYS A 40 -6.64 1.63 -3.98
CA CYS A 40 -5.23 1.94 -4.10
C CYS A 40 -4.39 0.84 -4.76
N GLN A 41 -4.96 -0.35 -4.95
CA GLN A 41 -4.21 -1.52 -5.40
C GLN A 41 -3.60 -1.32 -6.81
N GLU A 42 -4.30 -0.63 -7.70
CA GLU A 42 -3.80 -0.29 -9.04
C GLU A 42 -2.60 0.67 -8.96
N GLN A 43 -2.76 1.77 -8.22
CA GLN A 43 -1.70 2.77 -8.06
C GLN A 43 -0.46 2.18 -7.38
N ILE A 44 -0.63 1.36 -6.34
CA ILE A 44 0.50 0.73 -5.64
C ILE A 44 1.24 -0.26 -6.54
N GLN A 45 0.57 -0.91 -7.49
CA GLN A 45 1.24 -1.77 -8.45
C GLN A 45 1.98 -0.98 -9.53
N SER A 46 1.42 0.16 -9.95
CA SER A 46 2.04 1.04 -10.94
C SER A 46 3.23 1.84 -10.38
N GLN A 47 3.14 2.30 -9.12
CA GLN A 47 4.15 3.08 -8.42
C GLN A 47 4.91 2.17 -7.46
N LYS A 48 6.09 1.71 -7.89
CA LYS A 48 6.92 0.80 -7.09
C LYS A 48 7.61 1.47 -5.89
N LEU A 49 7.58 2.80 -5.83
CA LEU A 49 8.20 3.61 -4.78
C LEU A 49 9.69 3.26 -4.57
N ASN A 50 10.44 3.10 -5.66
CA ASN A 50 11.82 2.61 -5.61
C ASN A 50 12.74 3.59 -4.89
N HIS A 51 12.52 4.89 -5.08
CA HIS A 51 13.34 5.92 -4.43
C HIS A 51 12.97 6.06 -2.96
N CYS A 52 11.70 5.89 -2.60
CA CYS A 52 11.29 5.81 -1.20
C CYS A 52 11.95 4.61 -0.50
N ARG A 53 11.98 3.44 -1.15
CA ARG A 53 12.69 2.27 -0.66
C ARG A 53 14.17 2.57 -0.43
N MET A 54 14.87 3.07 -1.45
CA MET A 54 16.30 3.39 -1.35
C MET A 54 16.60 4.41 -0.24
N TYR A 55 15.73 5.40 -0.05
CA TYR A 55 15.86 6.41 1.00
C TYR A 55 15.66 5.82 2.41
N ILE A 56 14.64 4.96 2.61
CA ILE A 56 14.33 4.35 3.91
C ILE A 56 15.35 3.28 4.30
N SER A 57 15.73 2.43 3.35
CA SER A 57 16.66 1.31 3.56
C SER A 57 18.05 1.80 3.93
N ARG A 58 18.46 2.98 3.46
CA ARG A 58 19.73 3.58 3.91
C ARG A 58 19.70 3.82 5.41
N SER A 59 20.70 3.26 6.08
CA SER A 59 20.85 3.19 7.54
C SER A 59 21.23 4.52 8.19
N HIS A 60 20.87 5.67 7.63
CA HIS A 60 21.07 6.93 8.34
C HIS A 60 20.20 6.92 9.61
N GLN A 61 20.86 6.87 10.77
CA GLN A 61 20.27 6.74 12.10
C GLN A 61 19.51 7.99 12.56
N HIS A 62 19.48 9.05 11.76
CA HIS A 62 19.01 10.37 12.20
C HIS A 62 17.74 10.80 11.44
N PHE A 63 16.62 10.16 11.75
CA PHE A 63 15.30 10.69 11.36
C PHE A 63 14.63 11.50 12.46
N ASN A 64 15.31 11.73 13.58
CA ASN A 64 14.68 12.32 14.75
C ASN A 64 15.58 13.17 15.64
N ASP A 65 16.62 13.79 15.11
CA ASP A 65 17.32 14.78 15.91
C ASP A 65 17.92 15.91 15.08
N GLU A 66 17.75 17.11 15.61
CA GLU A 66 18.33 18.37 15.18
C GLU A 66 19.85 18.39 15.34
N LEU A 67 20.49 17.29 15.74
CA LEU A 67 21.93 17.25 15.96
C LEU A 67 22.56 15.86 15.79
N SER A 68 23.63 15.85 15.00
CA SER A 68 24.85 15.05 15.18
C SER A 68 24.85 13.55 14.84
N MET A 69 25.47 13.18 13.71
CA MET A 69 26.87 12.67 13.77
C MET A 69 27.51 12.61 12.38
N VAL A 70 28.72 13.17 12.34
CA VAL A 70 29.77 13.16 11.31
C VAL A 70 29.79 11.87 10.47
N THR A 71 29.29 11.96 9.24
CA THR A 71 29.86 11.19 8.13
C THR A 71 30.39 12.21 7.16
N ASP A 72 31.72 12.30 7.04
CA ASP A 72 32.43 13.25 6.15
C ASP A 72 32.26 12.93 4.66
N ASP A 73 31.37 12.00 4.30
CA ASP A 73 31.04 11.68 2.92
C ASP A 73 29.83 12.51 2.44
N ASP A 74 30.14 13.72 1.97
CA ASP A 74 29.20 14.58 1.25
C ASP A 74 28.42 13.82 0.16
N HIS A 75 29.05 12.79 -0.43
CA HIS A 75 28.45 11.95 -1.45
C HIS A 75 27.20 11.19 -0.95
N GLU A 76 27.25 10.58 0.24
CA GLU A 76 26.14 9.80 0.77
C GLU A 76 24.94 10.69 1.14
N ILE A 77 25.21 11.87 1.71
CA ILE A 77 24.18 12.86 2.04
C ILE A 77 23.49 13.37 0.78
N ASN A 78 24.26 13.69 -0.27
CA ASN A 78 23.72 14.15 -1.53
C ASN A 78 22.86 13.06 -2.21
N GLN A 79 23.31 11.81 -2.17
CA GLN A 79 22.56 10.69 -2.73
C GLN A 79 21.26 10.42 -1.95
N ALA A 80 21.28 10.50 -0.62
CA ALA A 80 20.07 10.37 0.19
C ALA A 80 19.05 11.48 -0.11
N LYS A 81 19.51 12.73 -0.28
CA LYS A 81 18.66 13.86 -0.68
C LYS A 81 18.05 13.64 -2.08
N GLU A 82 18.83 13.12 -3.03
CA GLU A 82 18.34 12.81 -4.37
C GLU A 82 17.24 11.75 -4.33
N HIS A 83 17.45 10.65 -3.60
CA HIS A 83 16.41 9.62 -3.43
C HIS A 83 15.18 10.17 -2.70
N LEU A 84 15.33 11.04 -1.70
CA LEU A 84 14.17 11.68 -1.06
C LEU A 84 13.39 12.54 -2.06
N GLN A 85 14.07 13.37 -2.86
CA GLN A 85 13.40 14.21 -3.84
C GLN A 85 12.62 13.39 -4.87
N GLN A 86 13.21 12.30 -5.37
CA GLN A 86 12.55 11.41 -6.31
C GLN A 86 11.42 10.61 -5.64
N CYS A 87 11.59 10.17 -4.40
CA CYS A 87 10.51 9.57 -3.59
C CYS A 87 9.31 10.51 -3.45
N CYS A 88 9.55 11.80 -3.20
CA CYS A 88 8.48 12.79 -3.11
C CYS A 88 7.72 12.93 -4.44
N GLN A 89 8.40 12.81 -5.57
CA GLN A 89 7.76 12.79 -6.88
C GLN A 89 6.91 11.53 -7.09
N GLU A 90 7.43 10.35 -6.71
CA GLU A 90 6.69 9.09 -6.76
C GLU A 90 5.38 9.20 -5.96
N LEU A 91 5.42 9.73 -4.73
CA LEU A 91 4.23 9.89 -3.88
C LEU A 91 3.28 10.99 -4.36
N ARG A 92 3.78 12.06 -4.98
CA ARG A 92 2.93 13.13 -5.54
C ARG A 92 2.09 12.63 -6.72
N ASN A 93 2.62 11.66 -7.46
CA ASN A 93 1.90 10.98 -8.56
C ASN A 93 0.84 9.98 -8.06
N MET A 94 0.70 9.81 -6.74
CA MET A 94 -0.35 9.00 -6.13
C MET A 94 -1.43 9.89 -5.52
N ASP A 95 -2.65 9.35 -5.51
CA ASP A 95 -3.74 9.92 -4.76
C ASP A 95 -3.39 10.02 -3.27
N THR A 96 -3.85 11.10 -2.64
CA THR A 96 -3.58 11.39 -1.23
C THR A 96 -3.90 10.21 -0.32
N GLN A 97 -5.03 9.53 -0.54
CA GLN A 97 -5.46 8.36 0.23
C GLN A 97 -4.57 7.12 0.03
N CYS A 98 -3.86 7.02 -1.10
CA CYS A 98 -3.06 5.84 -1.45
C CYS A 98 -1.60 5.92 -1.03
N ARG A 99 -1.11 7.10 -0.64
CA ARG A 99 0.28 7.31 -0.23
C ARG A 99 0.70 6.45 0.96
N CYS A 100 -0.09 6.43 2.03
CA CYS A 100 0.22 5.63 3.21
C CYS A 100 0.10 4.11 2.95
N PRO A 101 -1.00 3.60 2.35
CA PRO A 101 -1.08 2.20 1.96
C PRO A 101 0.09 1.74 1.06
N ALA A 102 0.53 2.59 0.14
CA ALA A 102 1.67 2.32 -0.73
C ALA A 102 2.98 2.18 0.05
N LEU A 103 3.27 3.14 0.94
CA LEU A 103 4.46 3.10 1.80
C LEU A 103 4.46 1.86 2.70
N LYS A 104 3.32 1.52 3.31
CA LYS A 104 3.18 0.31 4.14
C LYS A 104 3.46 -0.95 3.35
N LYS A 105 2.85 -1.08 2.16
CA LYS A 105 3.00 -2.26 1.30
C LYS A 105 4.44 -2.41 0.78
N MET A 106 5.08 -1.31 0.39
CA MET A 106 6.48 -1.30 -0.03
C MET A 106 7.40 -1.82 1.08
N VAL A 107 7.28 -1.31 2.32
CA VAL A 107 8.11 -1.80 3.44
C VAL A 107 7.85 -3.28 3.74
N MET A 108 6.58 -3.70 3.75
CA MET A 108 6.22 -5.10 4.00
C MET A 108 6.71 -6.07 2.91
N GLN A 109 6.88 -5.59 1.69
CA GLN A 109 7.44 -6.40 0.59
C GLN A 109 8.95 -6.62 0.74
N ASP A 110 9.68 -5.65 1.30
CA ASP A 110 11.13 -5.75 1.45
C ASP A 110 11.55 -6.54 2.69
N CYS A 111 10.89 -6.32 3.84
CA CYS A 111 11.27 -6.95 5.12
C CYS A 111 10.39 -8.14 5.53
N GLY A 112 9.33 -8.44 4.77
CA GLY A 112 8.29 -9.37 5.19
C GLY A 112 7.30 -8.76 6.21
N ARG A 113 6.41 -9.59 6.76
CA ARG A 113 5.28 -9.13 7.58
C ARG A 113 5.66 -8.80 9.03
N GLN A 114 6.75 -9.36 9.56
CA GLN A 114 7.13 -9.22 10.97
C GLN A 114 8.66 -9.22 11.11
N GLY A 115 9.16 -8.25 11.87
CA GLY A 115 10.58 -8.11 12.19
C GLY A 115 10.91 -6.71 12.72
N GLU A 116 11.97 -6.61 13.52
CA GLU A 116 12.49 -5.34 14.04
C GLU A 116 12.86 -4.38 12.89
N GLU A 117 13.38 -4.93 11.79
CA GLU A 117 13.72 -4.18 10.58
C GLU A 117 12.49 -3.54 9.91
N ALA A 118 11.40 -4.32 9.77
CA ALA A 118 10.14 -3.81 9.23
C ALA A 118 9.59 -2.66 10.09
N GLN A 119 9.65 -2.78 11.41
CA GLN A 119 9.20 -1.74 12.34
C GLN A 119 10.07 -0.47 12.24
N ARG A 120 11.40 -0.63 12.11
CA ARG A 120 12.33 0.49 11.91
C ARG A 120 12.05 1.21 10.59
N MET A 121 11.84 0.48 9.51
CA MET A 121 11.55 1.05 8.19
C MET A 121 10.17 1.73 8.15
N LEU A 122 9.13 1.14 8.77
CA LEU A 122 7.82 1.78 8.93
C LEU A 122 7.92 3.09 9.74
N GLY A 123 8.76 3.11 10.77
CA GLY A 123 9.03 4.32 11.56
C GLY A 123 9.59 5.47 10.73
N LYS A 124 10.50 5.18 9.78
CA LYS A 124 11.01 6.18 8.83
C LYS A 124 9.95 6.56 7.79
N ALA A 125 9.26 5.56 7.21
CA ALA A 125 8.23 5.77 6.18
C ALA A 125 7.11 6.70 6.66
N ARG A 126 6.75 6.61 7.94
CA ARG A 126 5.70 7.40 8.60
C ARG A 126 5.81 8.91 8.33
N TYR A 127 7.03 9.45 8.24
CA TYR A 127 7.28 10.89 8.14
C TYR A 127 7.64 11.37 6.74
N ILE A 128 7.78 10.47 5.76
CA ILE A 128 8.09 10.84 4.37
C ILE A 128 7.13 11.90 3.82
N PRO A 129 5.79 11.77 3.99
CA PRO A 129 4.89 12.80 3.48
C PRO A 129 5.15 14.19 4.07
N ARG A 130 5.54 14.29 5.36
CA ARG A 130 5.94 15.55 5.99
C ARG A 130 7.16 16.16 5.32
N MET A 131 8.21 15.37 5.11
CA MET A 131 9.45 15.83 4.46
C MET A 131 9.21 16.24 3.01
N CYS A 132 8.25 15.61 2.34
CA CYS A 132 7.81 15.96 1.00
C CYS A 132 6.81 17.13 0.95
N ASN A 133 6.36 17.62 2.11
CA ASN A 133 5.33 18.64 2.24
C ASN A 133 4.02 18.29 1.51
N ILE A 134 3.58 17.03 1.62
CA ILE A 134 2.35 16.49 1.00
C ILE A 134 1.43 15.86 2.06
N GLN A 135 0.14 15.76 1.74
CA GLN A 135 -0.85 15.10 2.60
C GLN A 135 -0.90 13.58 2.37
N PRO A 136 -1.36 12.79 3.35
CA PRO A 136 -1.42 13.17 4.76
C PRO A 136 0.00 13.40 5.27
N THR A 137 0.24 14.35 6.18
CA THR A 137 1.60 14.68 6.64
C THR A 137 2.26 13.57 7.45
N GLN A 138 1.50 12.58 7.92
CA GLN A 138 1.99 11.46 8.70
C GLN A 138 1.12 10.23 8.45
N CYS A 139 1.75 9.05 8.40
CA CYS A 139 1.03 7.78 8.26
C CYS A 139 0.90 7.02 9.58
N SER A 140 -0.32 6.54 9.88
CA SER A 140 -0.57 5.54 10.91
C SER A 140 -0.51 4.14 10.28
N PHE A 141 0.26 3.22 10.85
CA PHE A 141 0.51 1.88 10.29
C PHE A 141 0.29 0.79 11.31
#